data_AF-A0A377WYE1-F1
#
_entry.id   AF-A0A377WYE1-F1
#
_cell.length_a   1.000
_cell.length_b   1.000
_cell.length_c   1.000
_cell.angle_alpha   90.00
_cell.angle_beta   90.00
_cell.angle_gamma   90.00
#
_symmetry.space_group_name_H-M   'P 1'
#
loop_
_entity.id
_entity.type
_entity.pdbx_description
1 polymer ?
#
loop_
_entity_poly.entity_id
_entity_poly.type
_entity_poly.pdbx_seq_one_letter_code
_entity_poly.pdbx_strand_id
1 'polypeptide(L)'
;MLNNGCVPSESGPTEVTADFRFTRVMAEQAARARLTLDDDQLSLIARIDALGQQLVSTTGRPQGVYVWGRTGRGKSFILDHFFASLPLAARRRVHFHHFFRELHQRLNAPGAPDLQTVMRQMTSGCRLLCFDEFHLHDPGDAMLIKALLEHLFQHGIVLLATSNYPPEMLLPNPLYHDRFLPSIALIRAHLTVVALNGEEDYRERHLSQDNAFCSGRMWVNPNAQQRQLYDLPSLPGEPVSLTVGYRTLLAAAASPALLHFTFTQLCQAATAVMDYLTL
;
A
#
# COMPACT_ATOMS: atom_id res chain seq x y z
N MET A 1 64.70 2.02 11.78
CA MET A 1 64.39 2.96 10.68
C MET A 1 63.27 2.37 9.85
N LEU A 2 62.15 3.10 9.77
CA LEU A 2 61.13 3.13 8.71
C LEU A 2 60.34 1.81 8.47
N ASN A 3 59.16 1.61 9.06
CA ASN A 3 57.86 2.27 8.81
C ASN A 3 57.27 1.94 7.43
N ASN A 4 56.26 1.07 7.38
CA ASN A 4 55.36 0.91 6.24
C ASN A 4 53.93 0.61 6.74
N GLY A 5 53.19 1.71 6.96
CA GLY A 5 51.89 1.91 6.34
C GLY A 5 50.75 1.00 6.77
N CYS A 6 50.28 1.16 8.00
CA CYS A 6 48.88 0.91 8.32
C CYS A 6 48.06 2.06 7.70
N VAL A 7 47.23 1.74 6.70
CA VAL A 7 46.22 2.67 6.18
C VAL A 7 44.90 2.30 6.87
N PRO A 8 44.35 3.13 7.76
CA PRO A 8 42.96 2.99 8.14
C PRO A 8 42.10 3.55 7.00
N SER A 9 41.23 2.72 6.46
CA SER A 9 40.15 3.13 5.58
C SER A 9 39.09 3.89 6.39
N GLU A 10 39.29 5.21 6.52
CA GLU A 10 38.24 6.13 6.93
C GLU A 10 37.16 6.17 5.85
N SER A 11 36.13 5.34 6.00
CA SER A 11 34.84 5.57 5.35
C SER A 11 34.01 6.45 6.27
N GLY A 12 34.22 7.77 6.14
CA GLY A 12 33.36 8.76 6.79
C GLY A 12 31.90 8.60 6.33
N PRO A 13 30.92 8.96 7.18
CA PRO A 13 29.53 9.04 6.75
C PRO A 13 29.44 10.04 5.60
N THR A 14 28.86 9.58 4.50
CA THR A 14 28.76 10.30 3.23
C THR A 14 27.98 11.60 3.42
N GLU A 15 28.54 12.70 2.91
CA GLU A 15 28.05 14.09 2.91
C GLU A 15 26.57 14.25 2.47
N VAL A 16 26.03 13.24 1.77
CA VAL A 16 24.63 13.14 1.29
C VAL A 16 23.61 13.05 2.44
N THR A 17 24.01 12.62 3.63
CA THR A 17 23.09 12.41 4.77
C THR A 17 22.73 13.69 5.53
N ALA A 18 23.56 14.73 5.49
CA ALA A 18 23.36 15.93 6.31
C ALA A 18 22.35 16.94 5.73
N ASP A 19 22.05 16.86 4.42
CA ASP A 19 21.24 17.86 3.69
C ASP A 19 19.90 17.32 3.16
N PHE A 20 19.40 16.20 3.69
CA PHE A 20 18.08 15.71 3.28
C PHE A 20 16.97 16.70 3.67
N ARG A 21 16.25 17.18 2.65
CA ARG A 21 15.09 18.07 2.76
C ARG A 21 13.99 17.61 1.81
N PHE A 22 13.02 16.89 2.33
CA PHE A 22 11.90 16.38 1.55
C PHE A 22 11.02 17.50 0.99
N THR A 23 10.90 18.60 1.72
CA THR A 23 10.23 19.84 1.25
C THR A 23 10.80 20.33 -0.07
N ARG A 24 12.14 20.36 -0.22
CA ARG A 24 12.81 20.72 -1.46
C ARG A 24 12.55 19.72 -2.59
N VAL A 25 12.64 18.43 -2.28
CA VAL A 25 12.34 17.35 -3.25
C VAL A 25 10.92 17.54 -3.80
N MET A 26 9.92 17.76 -2.94
CA MET A 26 8.54 17.94 -3.38
C MET A 26 8.32 19.23 -4.16
N ALA A 27 8.98 20.33 -3.80
CA ALA A 27 8.91 21.57 -4.56
C ALA A 27 9.44 21.39 -6.00
N GLU A 28 10.58 20.70 -6.16
CA GLU A 28 11.15 20.39 -7.48
C GLU A 28 10.23 19.47 -8.31
N GLN A 29 9.62 18.46 -7.67
CA GLN A 29 8.72 17.52 -8.36
C GLN A 29 7.38 18.15 -8.73
N ALA A 30 6.81 18.97 -7.83
CA ALA A 30 5.61 19.74 -8.13
C ALA A 30 5.85 20.71 -9.28
N ALA A 31 7.00 21.40 -9.32
CA ALA A 31 7.36 22.28 -10.43
C ALA A 31 7.51 21.52 -11.76
N ARG A 32 8.19 20.36 -11.75
CA ARG A 32 8.35 19.52 -12.95
C ARG A 32 7.02 19.02 -13.49
N ALA A 33 6.12 18.61 -12.60
CA ALA A 33 4.79 18.11 -12.95
C ALA A 33 3.76 19.25 -13.14
N ARG A 34 4.15 20.52 -12.98
CA ARG A 34 3.26 21.69 -13.03
C ARG A 34 2.06 21.58 -12.08
N LEU A 35 2.32 21.05 -10.88
CA LEU A 35 1.34 20.87 -9.83
C LEU A 35 1.37 22.04 -8.85
N THR A 36 0.18 22.53 -8.50
CA THR A 36 -0.01 23.37 -7.32
C THR A 36 -0.45 22.49 -6.17
N LEU A 37 0.38 22.42 -5.13
CA LEU A 37 0.08 21.69 -3.91
C LEU A 37 -0.82 22.54 -3.01
N ASP A 38 -1.83 21.93 -2.41
CA ASP A 38 -2.71 22.60 -1.45
C ASP A 38 -2.08 22.68 -0.03
N ASP A 39 -2.72 23.42 0.88
CA ASP A 39 -2.22 23.63 2.24
C ASP A 39 -2.11 22.33 3.06
N ASP A 40 -3.04 21.39 2.85
CA ASP A 40 -3.02 20.08 3.52
C ASP A 40 -1.80 19.26 3.07
N GLN A 41 -1.51 19.27 1.77
CA GLN A 41 -0.35 18.62 1.17
C GLN A 41 0.95 19.26 1.66
N LEU A 42 1.05 20.59 1.67
CA LEU A 42 2.22 21.30 2.17
C LEU A 42 2.48 20.99 3.65
N SER A 43 1.42 20.96 4.48
CA SER A 43 1.48 20.56 5.88
C SER A 43 1.96 19.12 6.05
N LEU A 44 1.44 18.19 5.25
CA LEU A 44 1.89 16.80 5.25
C LEU A 44 3.38 16.68 4.85
N ILE A 45 3.80 17.39 3.80
CA ILE A 45 5.18 17.37 3.32
C ILE A 45 6.14 17.87 4.40
N ALA A 46 5.80 18.96 5.09
CA ALA A 46 6.60 19.47 6.20
C ALA A 46 6.74 18.46 7.36
N ARG A 47 5.66 17.73 7.67
CA ARG A 47 5.68 16.68 8.71
C ARG A 47 6.54 15.49 8.30
N ILE A 48 6.39 15.02 7.06
CA ILE A 48 7.19 13.91 6.52
C ILE A 48 8.67 14.32 6.39
N ASP A 49 8.96 15.59 6.08
CA ASP A 49 10.33 16.13 6.08
C ASP A 49 10.97 16.05 7.47
N ALA A 50 10.27 16.53 8.51
CA ALA A 50 10.74 16.41 9.89
C ALA A 50 10.96 14.94 10.30
N LEU A 51 10.04 14.05 9.93
CA LEU A 51 10.19 12.61 10.16
C LEU A 51 11.45 12.05 9.47
N GLY A 52 11.67 12.40 8.20
CA GLY A 52 12.84 11.98 7.45
C GLY A 52 14.14 12.48 8.07
N GLN A 53 14.19 13.72 8.52
CA GLN A 53 15.35 14.29 9.22
C GLN A 53 15.65 13.54 10.52
N GLN A 54 14.64 13.17 11.31
CA GLN A 54 14.81 12.36 12.52
C GLN A 54 15.32 10.94 12.20
N LEU A 55 14.79 10.32 11.15
CA LEU A 55 15.21 8.98 10.70
C LEU A 55 16.67 8.96 10.25
N VAL A 56 17.10 9.97 9.49
CA VAL A 56 18.47 10.09 8.95
C VAL A 56 19.46 10.45 10.04
N SER A 57 19.16 11.44 10.87
CA SER A 57 20.04 11.85 11.98
C SER A 57 20.10 10.85 13.13
N THR A 58 19.21 9.85 13.15
CA THR A 58 19.04 8.88 14.25
C THR A 58 18.76 9.53 15.61
N THR A 59 18.21 10.75 15.60
CA THR A 59 17.91 11.51 16.81
C THR A 59 16.46 11.28 17.26
N GLY A 60 16.28 11.17 18.57
CA GLY A 60 14.96 11.01 19.19
C GLY A 60 14.28 9.68 18.87
N ARG A 61 12.97 9.61 19.18
CA ARG A 61 12.09 8.51 18.79
C ARG A 61 11.05 9.08 17.83
N PRO A 62 11.26 8.96 16.50
CA PRO A 62 10.34 9.55 15.54
C PRO A 62 8.95 8.95 15.70
N GLN A 63 7.94 9.81 15.74
CA GLN A 63 6.55 9.37 15.72
C GLN A 63 6.16 9.01 14.29
N GLY A 64 5.42 7.91 14.11
CA GLY A 64 4.92 7.53 12.80
C GLY A 64 3.83 8.50 12.30
N VAL A 65 3.40 8.32 11.06
CA VAL A 65 2.39 9.18 10.43
C VAL A 65 1.32 8.31 9.77
N TYR A 66 0.05 8.63 10.01
CA TYR A 66 -1.09 8.02 9.36
C TYR A 66 -1.78 9.08 8.50
N VAL A 67 -1.66 8.95 7.18
CA VAL A 67 -2.26 9.86 6.21
C VAL A 67 -3.57 9.27 5.71
N TRP A 68 -4.65 10.04 5.78
CA TRP A 68 -5.91 9.62 5.21
C TRP A 68 -6.57 10.71 4.37
N GLY A 69 -7.45 10.30 3.46
CA GLY A 69 -8.18 11.20 2.58
C GLY A 69 -8.76 10.41 1.42
N ARG A 70 -9.69 10.99 0.65
CA ARG A 70 -10.35 10.28 -0.47
C ARG A 70 -9.33 9.84 -1.55
N THR A 71 -9.77 8.99 -2.47
CA THR A 71 -8.99 8.67 -3.66
C THR A 71 -8.64 9.95 -4.41
N GLY A 72 -7.46 10.01 -5.04
CA GLY A 72 -7.08 11.16 -5.87
C GLY A 72 -6.42 12.35 -5.16
N ARG A 73 -6.28 12.32 -3.83
CA ARG A 73 -5.68 13.43 -3.03
C ARG A 73 -4.14 13.51 -3.02
N GLY A 74 -3.44 12.71 -3.83
CA GLY A 74 -1.97 12.73 -3.88
C GLY A 74 -1.23 12.02 -2.74
N LYS A 75 -1.92 11.27 -1.87
CA LYS A 75 -1.31 10.48 -0.78
C LYS A 75 -0.15 9.61 -1.24
N SER A 76 -0.40 8.74 -2.22
CA SER A 76 0.60 7.83 -2.77
C SER A 76 1.72 8.59 -3.46
N PHE A 77 1.41 9.66 -4.22
CA PHE A 77 2.40 10.50 -4.88
C PHE A 77 3.40 11.11 -3.89
N ILE A 78 2.94 11.66 -2.77
CA ILE A 78 3.83 12.21 -1.72
C ILE A 78 4.67 11.09 -1.10
N LEU A 79 4.05 9.95 -0.77
CA LEU A 79 4.77 8.80 -0.21
C LEU A 79 5.80 8.19 -1.17
N ASP A 80 5.50 8.14 -2.47
CA ASP A 80 6.39 7.67 -3.54
C ASP A 80 7.69 8.48 -3.53
N HIS A 81 7.55 9.81 -3.57
CA HIS A 81 8.69 10.71 -3.59
C HIS A 81 9.45 10.70 -2.28
N PHE A 82 8.77 10.60 -1.14
CA PHE A 82 9.44 10.47 0.16
C PHE A 82 10.26 9.18 0.23
N PHE A 83 9.62 8.05 -0.10
CA PHE A 83 10.27 6.75 -0.05
C PHE A 83 11.45 6.67 -1.02
N ALA A 84 11.35 7.26 -2.21
CA ALA A 84 12.45 7.27 -3.17
C ALA A 84 13.63 8.16 -2.73
N SER A 85 13.34 9.34 -2.15
CA SER A 85 14.36 10.36 -1.85
C SER A 85 15.04 10.21 -0.49
N LEU A 86 14.42 9.54 0.47
CA LEU A 86 14.97 9.41 1.82
C LEU A 86 16.34 8.69 1.79
N PRO A 87 17.41 9.18 2.46
CA PRO A 87 18.69 8.47 2.49
C PRO A 87 18.70 7.47 3.67
N LEU A 88 17.83 6.46 3.59
CA LEU A 88 17.72 5.39 4.59
C LEU A 88 17.61 4.04 3.89
N ALA A 89 18.62 3.18 4.02
CA ALA A 89 18.58 1.83 3.44
C ALA A 89 17.61 0.90 4.20
N ALA A 90 17.52 1.06 5.52
CA ALA A 90 16.68 0.28 6.42
C ALA A 90 15.19 0.69 6.34
N ARG A 91 14.59 0.61 5.15
CA ARG A 91 13.19 0.95 4.89
C ARG A 91 12.52 -0.11 4.03
N ARG A 92 11.23 -0.32 4.24
CA ARG A 92 10.40 -1.21 3.43
C ARG A 92 9.10 -0.50 3.09
N ARG A 93 8.66 -0.64 1.85
CA ARG A 93 7.34 -0.18 1.41
C ARG A 93 6.58 -1.34 0.78
N VAL A 94 5.31 -1.46 1.13
CA VAL A 94 4.47 -2.58 0.70
C VAL A 94 2.99 -2.19 0.79
N HIS A 95 2.17 -2.71 -0.11
CA HIS A 95 0.73 -2.62 0.06
C HIS A 95 0.29 -3.44 1.27
N PHE A 96 -0.61 -2.87 2.06
CA PHE A 96 -1.08 -3.47 3.30
C PHE A 96 -1.56 -4.93 3.13
N HIS A 97 -2.41 -5.18 2.12
CA HIS A 97 -2.96 -6.51 1.84
C HIS A 97 -1.89 -7.53 1.42
N HIS A 98 -0.85 -7.10 0.69
CA HIS A 98 0.26 -7.99 0.32
C HIS A 98 1.08 -8.41 1.53
N PHE A 99 1.32 -7.49 2.47
CA PHE A 99 1.99 -7.82 3.73
C PHE A 99 1.17 -8.81 4.54
N PHE A 100 -0.15 -8.60 4.67
CA PHE A 100 -1.01 -9.51 5.41
C PHE A 100 -1.13 -10.89 4.76
N ARG A 101 -1.17 -10.94 3.43
CA ARG A 101 -1.10 -12.20 2.69
C ARG A 101 0.18 -12.97 3.02
N GLU A 102 1.33 -12.31 2.98
CA GLU A 102 2.61 -12.92 3.33
C GLU A 102 2.64 -13.41 4.79
N LEU A 103 2.09 -12.61 5.71
CA LEU A 103 1.94 -12.97 7.12
C LEU A 103 1.10 -14.25 7.28
N HIS A 104 -0.11 -14.29 6.69
CA HIS A 104 -0.99 -15.46 6.73
C HIS A 104 -0.35 -16.69 6.11
N GLN A 105 0.33 -16.55 4.97
CA GLN A 105 1.02 -17.66 4.32
C GLN A 105 2.10 -18.27 5.22
N ARG A 106 2.90 -17.44 5.90
CA ARG A 106 3.95 -17.89 6.82
C ARG A 106 3.37 -18.55 8.08
N LEU A 107 2.25 -18.04 8.60
CA LEU A 107 1.58 -18.59 9.79
C LEU A 107 0.87 -19.92 9.53
N ASN A 108 0.42 -20.16 8.30
CA ASN A 108 -0.31 -21.38 7.92
C ASN A 108 0.58 -22.43 7.23
N ALA A 109 1.89 -22.18 7.11
CA ALA A 109 2.83 -23.13 6.53
C ALA A 109 3.02 -24.37 7.44
N PRO A 110 3.29 -25.56 6.90
CA PRO A 110 3.66 -26.72 7.71
C PRO A 110 4.92 -26.43 8.54
N GLY A 111 4.83 -26.62 9.86
CA GLY A 111 5.92 -26.24 10.77
C GLY A 111 6.08 -24.73 10.96
N ALA A 112 5.01 -23.96 10.72
CA ALA A 112 5.02 -22.51 10.88
C ALA A 112 5.54 -22.08 12.26
N PRO A 113 6.43 -21.07 12.31
CA PRO A 113 6.86 -20.50 13.57
C PRO A 113 5.74 -19.64 14.18
N ASP A 114 5.91 -19.25 15.45
CA ASP A 114 4.94 -18.39 16.12
C ASP A 114 4.83 -16.99 15.48
N LEU A 115 3.75 -16.28 15.82
CA LEU A 115 3.45 -14.96 15.27
C LEU A 115 4.59 -13.96 15.45
N GLN A 116 5.21 -13.96 16.62
CA GLN A 116 6.29 -13.02 16.95
C GLN A 116 7.54 -13.27 16.11
N THR A 117 7.86 -14.53 15.84
CA THR A 117 8.97 -14.94 14.99
C THR A 117 8.71 -14.53 13.54
N VAL A 118 7.50 -14.77 13.02
CA VAL A 118 7.11 -14.32 11.67
C VAL A 118 7.21 -12.81 11.54
N MET A 119 6.65 -12.04 12.48
CA MET A 119 6.71 -10.58 12.46
C MET A 119 8.16 -10.07 12.46
N ARG A 120 9.01 -10.62 13.34
CA ARG A 120 10.44 -10.27 13.41
C ARG A 120 11.17 -10.56 12.10
N GLN A 121 10.88 -11.68 11.44
CA GLN A 121 11.46 -12.02 10.14
C GLN A 121 11.00 -11.04 9.05
N MET A 122 9.70 -10.72 9.00
CA MET A 122 9.13 -9.81 8.01
C MET A 122 9.59 -8.36 8.18
N THR A 123 9.93 -7.96 9.40
CA THR A 123 10.40 -6.59 9.71
C THR A 123 11.90 -6.52 10.02
N SER A 124 12.66 -7.58 9.76
CA SER A 124 14.09 -7.64 10.07
C SER A 124 14.85 -6.55 9.31
N GLY A 125 15.73 -5.83 10.01
CA GLY A 125 16.53 -4.74 9.44
C GLY A 125 15.71 -3.51 9.00
N CYS A 126 14.42 -3.44 9.32
CA CYS A 126 13.54 -2.33 8.95
C CYS A 126 13.48 -1.29 10.07
N ARG A 127 13.78 -0.03 9.75
CA ARG A 127 13.60 1.14 10.64
C ARG A 127 12.37 1.97 10.26
N LEU A 128 11.98 1.94 8.99
CA LEU A 128 10.78 2.61 8.46
C LEU A 128 9.97 1.62 7.63
N LEU A 129 8.73 1.36 8.04
CA LEU A 129 7.75 0.60 7.28
C LEU A 129 6.70 1.55 6.71
N CYS A 130 6.58 1.57 5.39
CA CYS A 130 5.55 2.31 4.66
C CYS A 130 4.45 1.36 4.21
N PHE A 131 3.23 1.55 4.71
CA PHE A 131 2.04 0.86 4.20
C PHE A 131 1.25 1.75 3.26
N ASP A 132 1.10 1.29 2.02
CA ASP A 132 0.10 1.84 1.11
C ASP A 132 -1.23 1.13 1.29
N GLU A 133 -2.31 1.90 1.13
CA GLU A 133 -3.69 1.39 1.16
C GLU A 133 -4.01 0.60 2.43
N PHE A 134 -3.65 1.16 3.58
CA PHE A 134 -3.99 0.65 4.90
C PHE A 134 -5.52 0.61 5.06
N HIS A 135 -6.10 -0.54 4.72
CA HIS A 135 -7.53 -0.75 4.78
C HIS A 135 -7.84 -2.18 5.19
N LEU A 136 -8.86 -2.32 6.06
CA LEU A 136 -9.24 -3.56 6.70
C LEU A 136 -10.70 -3.84 6.45
N HIS A 137 -10.96 -5.00 5.84
CA HIS A 137 -12.31 -5.50 5.59
C HIS A 137 -12.57 -6.83 6.31
N ASP A 138 -11.53 -7.59 6.64
CA ASP A 138 -11.66 -8.91 7.23
C ASP A 138 -11.54 -8.86 8.78
N PRO A 139 -12.50 -9.41 9.53
CA PRO A 139 -12.44 -9.47 10.99
C PRO A 139 -11.28 -10.29 11.56
N GLY A 140 -10.80 -11.31 10.83
CA GLY A 140 -9.66 -12.14 11.21
C GLY A 140 -8.34 -11.36 11.23
N ASP A 141 -8.21 -10.37 10.35
CA ASP A 141 -7.04 -9.48 10.31
C ASP A 141 -6.99 -8.51 11.50
N ALA A 142 -8.12 -8.21 12.12
CA ALA A 142 -8.22 -7.23 13.21
C ALA A 142 -7.29 -7.57 14.39
N MET A 143 -7.23 -8.84 14.78
CA MET A 143 -6.37 -9.32 15.86
C MET A 143 -4.88 -9.26 15.49
N LEU A 144 -4.55 -9.64 14.26
CA LEU A 144 -3.18 -9.62 13.75
C LEU A 144 -2.65 -8.19 13.59
N ILE A 145 -3.51 -7.23 13.26
CA ILE A 145 -3.16 -5.81 13.20
C ILE A 145 -2.71 -5.27 14.54
N LYS A 146 -3.48 -5.57 15.59
CA LYS A 146 -3.12 -5.12 16.93
C LYS A 146 -1.72 -5.61 17.29
N ALA A 147 -1.47 -6.90 17.11
CA ALA A 147 -0.18 -7.52 17.37
C ALA A 147 0.93 -6.90 16.50
N LEU A 148 0.65 -6.59 15.24
CA LEU A 148 1.61 -5.98 14.33
C LEU A 148 1.98 -4.56 14.78
N LEU A 149 0.99 -3.74 15.12
CA LEU A 149 1.24 -2.38 15.61
C LEU A 149 2.06 -2.40 16.90
N GLU A 150 1.69 -3.28 17.84
CA GLU A 150 2.44 -3.47 19.09
C GLU A 150 3.89 -3.88 18.81
N HIS A 151 4.11 -4.84 17.91
CA HIS A 151 5.44 -5.28 17.48
C HIS A 151 6.26 -4.12 16.88
N LEU A 152 5.68 -3.37 15.93
CA LEU A 152 6.37 -2.25 15.28
C LEU A 152 6.80 -1.20 16.32
N PHE A 153 5.91 -0.82 17.24
CA PHE A 153 6.20 0.21 18.23
C PHE A 153 7.18 -0.26 19.31
N GLN A 154 7.07 -1.51 19.78
CA GLN A 154 8.02 -2.09 20.73
C GLN A 154 9.43 -2.18 20.17
N HIS A 155 9.56 -2.45 18.87
CA HIS A 155 10.85 -2.55 18.19
C HIS A 155 11.36 -1.22 17.61
N GLY A 156 10.66 -0.11 17.86
CA GLY A 156 11.06 1.22 17.39
C GLY A 156 11.03 1.36 15.85
N ILE A 157 10.23 0.53 15.17
CA ILE A 157 10.02 0.61 13.73
C ILE A 157 8.97 1.69 13.48
N VAL A 158 9.37 2.74 12.77
CA VAL A 158 8.48 3.83 12.41
C VAL A 158 7.49 3.35 11.36
N LEU A 159 6.21 3.66 11.54
CA LEU A 159 5.16 3.38 10.58
C LEU A 159 4.72 4.66 9.86
N LEU A 160 4.75 4.64 8.54
CA LEU A 160 4.10 5.62 7.66
C LEU A 160 2.99 4.91 6.88
N ALA A 161 1.73 5.25 7.10
CA ALA A 161 0.59 4.58 6.48
C ALA A 161 -0.25 5.55 5.65
N THR A 162 -0.75 5.12 4.49
CA THR A 162 -1.80 5.84 3.75
C THR A 162 -3.11 5.06 3.75
N SER A 163 -4.24 5.74 3.92
CA SER A 163 -5.57 5.14 3.87
C SER A 163 -6.58 6.03 3.15
N ASN A 164 -7.67 5.43 2.68
CA ASN A 164 -8.83 6.18 2.22
C ASN A 164 -9.79 6.57 3.36
N TYR A 165 -9.54 6.07 4.57
CA TYR A 165 -10.43 6.20 5.71
C TYR A 165 -9.68 6.78 6.91
N PRO A 166 -10.33 7.60 7.76
CA PRO A 166 -9.77 7.91 9.06
C PRO A 166 -9.70 6.62 9.92
N PRO A 167 -8.85 6.59 10.97
CA PRO A 167 -8.70 5.40 11.82
C PRO A 167 -10.03 4.86 12.37
N GLU A 168 -10.98 5.74 12.70
CA GLU A 168 -12.29 5.42 13.26
C GLU A 168 -13.20 4.65 12.28
N MET A 169 -12.91 4.74 10.98
CA MET A 169 -13.68 4.07 9.93
C MET A 169 -12.99 2.81 9.41
N LEU A 170 -11.92 2.36 10.06
CA LEU A 170 -11.30 1.07 9.79
C LEU A 170 -12.15 -0.06 10.37
N LEU A 171 -12.36 -1.11 9.58
CA LEU A 171 -13.26 -2.23 9.91
C LEU A 171 -14.64 -1.74 10.41
N PRO A 172 -15.43 -1.05 9.56
CA PRO A 172 -16.68 -0.41 9.97
C PRO A 172 -17.83 -1.41 10.24
N ASN A 173 -17.59 -2.72 10.16
CA ASN A 173 -18.60 -3.73 10.41
C ASN A 173 -19.04 -3.70 11.89
N PRO A 174 -20.31 -3.39 12.20
CA PRO A 174 -20.77 -3.23 13.58
C PRO A 174 -20.55 -4.44 14.49
N LEU A 175 -20.52 -5.66 13.92
CA LEU A 175 -20.31 -6.88 14.70
C LEU A 175 -18.86 -7.07 15.17
N TYR A 176 -17.91 -6.42 14.49
CA TYR A 176 -16.47 -6.64 14.70
C TYR A 176 -15.71 -5.36 15.03
N HIS A 177 -16.30 -4.19 14.83
CA HIS A 177 -15.67 -2.89 15.03
C HIS A 177 -15.10 -2.74 16.45
N ASP A 178 -15.85 -3.17 17.47
CA ASP A 178 -15.41 -3.10 18.87
C ASP A 178 -14.09 -3.84 19.12
N ARG A 179 -13.84 -4.93 18.39
CA ARG A 179 -12.59 -5.70 18.48
C ARG A 179 -11.41 -4.93 17.90
N PHE A 180 -11.66 -3.94 17.06
CA PHE A 180 -10.65 -3.12 16.40
C PHE A 180 -10.36 -1.80 17.14
N LEU A 181 -11.22 -1.36 18.06
CA LEU A 181 -10.99 -0.18 18.90
C LEU A 181 -9.61 -0.13 19.57
N PRO A 182 -9.05 -1.25 20.09
CA PRO A 182 -7.69 -1.23 20.65
C PRO A 182 -6.61 -0.88 19.60
N SER A 183 -6.76 -1.34 18.35
CA SER A 183 -5.85 -1.00 17.25
C SER A 183 -5.97 0.47 16.86
N ILE A 184 -7.18 1.03 16.88
CA ILE A 184 -7.41 2.47 16.65
C ILE A 184 -6.72 3.29 17.74
N ALA A 185 -6.83 2.87 19.01
CA ALA A 185 -6.15 3.53 20.12
C ALA A 185 -4.63 3.52 19.95
N LEU A 186 -4.03 2.41 19.50
CA LEU A 186 -2.61 2.32 19.18
C LEU A 186 -2.20 3.27 18.05
N ILE A 187 -3.00 3.33 16.97
CA ILE A 187 -2.77 4.29 15.87
C ILE A 187 -2.78 5.73 16.41
N ARG A 188 -3.77 6.10 17.20
CA ARG A 188 -3.91 7.47 17.75
C ARG A 188 -2.80 7.82 18.76
N ALA A 189 -2.33 6.85 19.53
CA ALA A 189 -1.27 7.06 20.51
C ALA A 189 0.12 7.21 19.88
N HIS A 190 0.40 6.46 18.81
CA HIS A 190 1.75 6.34 18.26
C HIS A 190 1.94 6.98 16.88
N LEU A 191 0.87 7.36 16.19
CA LEU A 191 0.94 7.98 14.87
C LEU A 191 0.34 9.39 14.89
N THR A 192 0.99 10.32 14.22
CA THR A 192 0.37 11.60 13.86
C THR A 192 -0.63 11.35 12.75
N VAL A 193 -1.92 11.55 13.02
CA VAL A 193 -2.99 11.40 12.03
C VAL A 193 -3.14 12.69 11.24
N VAL A 194 -2.97 12.62 9.92
CA VAL A 194 -3.06 13.75 8.99
C VAL A 194 -4.16 13.47 7.96
N ALA A 195 -5.08 14.41 7.81
CA ALA A 195 -6.13 14.36 6.79
C ALA A 195 -5.69 15.17 5.57
N LEU A 196 -5.92 14.63 4.37
CA LEU A 196 -5.87 15.37 3.11
C LEU A 196 -7.31 15.55 2.63
N ASN A 197 -7.91 16.68 3.00
CA ASN A 197 -9.33 16.99 2.83
C ASN A 197 -9.60 17.98 1.69
N GLY A 198 -8.58 18.53 1.03
CA GLY A 198 -8.74 19.46 -0.10
C GLY A 198 -9.78 18.99 -1.12
N GLU A 199 -10.51 19.88 -1.77
CA GLU A 199 -11.68 19.54 -2.61
C GLU A 199 -11.30 18.85 -3.94
N GLU A 200 -10.09 19.08 -4.47
CA GLU A 200 -9.67 18.68 -5.83
C GLU A 200 -9.17 17.22 -5.95
N ASP A 201 -9.69 16.45 -6.92
CA ASP A 201 -9.13 15.16 -7.31
C ASP A 201 -8.03 15.39 -8.37
N TYR A 202 -6.78 15.18 -7.99
CA TYR A 202 -5.63 15.44 -8.86
C TYR A 202 -5.46 14.42 -9.99
N ARG A 203 -6.18 13.29 -9.95
CA ARG A 203 -6.24 12.34 -11.07
C ARG A 203 -6.95 12.95 -12.28
N GLU A 204 -7.95 13.81 -12.07
CA GLU A 204 -8.70 14.43 -13.17
C GLU A 204 -7.81 15.32 -14.05
N ARG A 205 -6.77 15.92 -13.46
CA ARG A 205 -5.77 16.72 -14.18
C ARG A 205 -4.78 15.89 -15.00
N HIS A 206 -4.67 14.59 -14.69
CA HIS A 206 -3.70 13.66 -15.29
C HIS A 206 -4.37 12.44 -15.93
N LEU A 207 -5.69 12.47 -16.13
CA LEU A 207 -6.33 11.56 -17.05
C LEU A 207 -5.63 11.78 -18.39
N SER A 208 -4.72 10.87 -18.75
CA SER A 208 -4.30 10.78 -20.14
C SER A 208 -5.59 10.63 -20.92
N GLN A 209 -5.84 11.55 -21.85
CA GLN A 209 -6.99 11.42 -22.75
C GLN A 209 -6.93 10.09 -23.52
N ASP A 210 -5.74 9.48 -23.56
CA ASP A 210 -5.47 8.12 -24.01
C ASP A 210 -5.22 7.18 -22.82
N ASN A 211 -6.28 6.66 -22.20
CA ASN A 211 -6.18 5.40 -21.46
C ASN A 211 -7.15 4.37 -22.06
N ALA A 212 -6.92 3.08 -21.81
CA ALA A 212 -7.70 2.00 -22.40
C ALA A 212 -9.20 2.02 -22.02
N PHE A 213 -9.60 2.85 -21.06
CA PHE A 213 -10.99 3.07 -20.65
C PHE A 213 -11.59 4.38 -21.20
N CYS A 214 -10.76 5.31 -21.69
CA CYS A 214 -11.19 6.54 -22.39
C CYS A 214 -11.57 6.26 -23.85
N SER A 215 -11.15 5.11 -24.40
CA SER A 215 -11.55 4.59 -25.69
C SER A 215 -12.19 3.22 -25.53
N GLY A 216 -13.17 2.88 -26.37
CA GLY A 216 -13.88 1.61 -26.28
C GLY A 216 -15.35 1.75 -26.61
N ARG A 217 -16.08 0.62 -26.58
CA ARG A 217 -17.52 0.57 -26.78
C ARG A 217 -18.14 -0.25 -25.66
N MET A 218 -19.09 0.34 -24.93
CA MET A 218 -19.92 -0.41 -24.00
C MET A 218 -21.10 -1.01 -24.77
N TRP A 219 -21.24 -2.33 -24.73
CA TRP A 219 -22.37 -3.01 -25.33
C TRP A 219 -23.30 -3.53 -24.25
N VAL A 220 -24.58 -3.13 -24.33
CA VAL A 220 -25.63 -3.69 -23.50
C VAL A 220 -26.26 -4.83 -24.29
N ASN A 221 -26.08 -6.07 -23.83
CA ASN A 221 -26.60 -7.30 -24.45
C ASN A 221 -26.15 -7.53 -25.92
N PRO A 222 -24.85 -7.73 -26.19
CA PRO A 222 -24.36 -7.93 -27.55
C PRO A 222 -24.90 -9.24 -28.17
N ASN A 223 -25.39 -9.15 -29.42
CA ASN A 223 -25.86 -10.29 -30.19
C ASN A 223 -24.69 -11.17 -30.70
N ALA A 224 -24.99 -12.32 -31.29
CA ALA A 224 -23.97 -13.26 -31.77
C ALA A 224 -23.01 -12.66 -32.81
N GLN A 225 -23.51 -11.84 -33.73
CA GLN A 225 -22.69 -11.17 -34.75
C GLN A 225 -21.73 -10.16 -34.13
N GLN A 226 -22.20 -9.37 -33.17
CA GLN A 226 -21.38 -8.39 -32.44
C GLN A 226 -20.31 -9.08 -31.60
N ARG A 227 -20.61 -10.23 -30.99
CA ARG A 227 -19.62 -11.02 -30.26
C ARG A 227 -18.53 -11.55 -31.17
N GLN A 228 -18.91 -12.09 -32.33
CA GLN A 228 -17.97 -12.59 -33.33
C GLN A 228 -17.05 -11.50 -33.89
N LEU A 229 -17.57 -10.28 -34.11
CA LEU A 229 -16.78 -9.15 -34.62
C LEU A 229 -15.60 -8.76 -33.72
N TYR A 230 -15.68 -9.06 -32.41
CA TYR A 230 -14.69 -8.68 -31.41
C TYR A 230 -14.02 -9.88 -30.74
N ASP A 231 -14.06 -11.05 -31.38
CA ASP A 231 -13.50 -12.30 -30.84
C ASP A 231 -13.97 -12.62 -29.42
N LEU A 232 -15.18 -12.19 -29.06
CA LEU A 232 -15.79 -12.49 -27.78
C LEU A 232 -16.38 -13.91 -27.84
N PRO A 233 -16.29 -14.68 -26.74
CA PRO A 233 -16.83 -16.04 -26.73
C PRO A 233 -18.33 -16.05 -26.95
N SER A 234 -18.79 -17.02 -27.75
CA SER A 234 -20.20 -17.34 -27.90
C SER A 234 -20.77 -17.77 -26.55
N LEU A 235 -21.94 -17.23 -26.18
CA LEU A 235 -22.67 -17.64 -24.98
C LEU A 235 -24.01 -18.31 -25.35
N PRO A 236 -24.44 -19.34 -24.60
CA PRO A 236 -23.72 -19.95 -23.47
C PRO A 236 -22.52 -20.78 -23.94
N GLY A 237 -21.36 -20.58 -23.30
CA GLY A 237 -20.17 -21.40 -23.51
C GLY A 237 -20.13 -22.57 -22.53
N GLU A 238 -19.26 -23.55 -22.77
CA GLU A 238 -18.95 -24.58 -21.77
C GLU A 238 -18.14 -23.96 -20.62
N PRO A 239 -18.57 -24.09 -19.37
CA PRO A 239 -17.86 -23.50 -18.24
C PRO A 239 -16.45 -24.07 -18.11
N VAL A 240 -15.47 -23.20 -17.89
CA VAL A 240 -14.07 -23.58 -17.69
C VAL A 240 -13.73 -23.45 -16.22
N SER A 241 -13.28 -24.55 -15.61
CA SER A 241 -12.83 -24.59 -14.22
C SER A 241 -11.43 -24.01 -14.10
N LEU A 242 -11.29 -22.97 -13.27
CA LEU A 242 -10.03 -22.31 -12.95
C LEU A 242 -9.73 -22.47 -11.46
N THR A 243 -8.60 -23.08 -11.14
CA THR A 243 -8.16 -23.20 -9.74
C THR A 243 -7.43 -21.93 -9.34
N VAL A 244 -8.02 -21.18 -8.40
CA VAL A 244 -7.46 -19.94 -7.85
C VAL A 244 -7.26 -20.16 -6.35
N GLY A 245 -5.99 -20.32 -5.95
CA GLY A 245 -5.65 -20.72 -4.58
C GLY A 245 -6.26 -22.09 -4.23
N TYR A 246 -7.18 -22.09 -3.26
CA TYR A 246 -7.91 -23.29 -2.80
C TYR A 246 -9.33 -23.39 -3.37
N ARG A 247 -9.74 -22.44 -4.24
CA ARG A 247 -11.08 -22.38 -4.83
C ARG A 247 -11.04 -22.76 -6.30
N THR A 248 -12.16 -23.27 -6.80
CA THR A 248 -12.38 -23.46 -8.23
C THR A 248 -13.43 -22.46 -8.68
N LEU A 249 -13.03 -21.52 -9.53
CA LEU A 249 -13.92 -20.57 -10.19
C LEU A 249 -14.38 -21.16 -11.53
N LEU A 250 -15.65 -20.93 -11.88
CA LEU A 250 -16.21 -21.35 -13.16
C LEU A 250 -16.31 -20.13 -14.07
N ALA A 251 -15.37 -20.00 -15.00
CA ALA A 251 -15.46 -19.02 -16.08
C ALA A 251 -16.53 -19.47 -17.09
N ALA A 252 -17.28 -18.52 -17.64
CA ALA A 252 -18.28 -18.80 -18.68
C ALA A 252 -17.64 -19.22 -20.01
N ALA A 253 -16.41 -18.76 -20.28
CA ALA A 253 -15.57 -19.18 -21.39
C ALA A 253 -14.13 -18.71 -21.16
N ALA A 254 -13.17 -19.35 -21.82
CA ALA A 254 -11.77 -18.95 -21.83
C ALA A 254 -11.18 -19.03 -23.24
N SER A 255 -10.31 -18.08 -23.58
CA SER A 255 -9.41 -18.12 -24.72
C SER A 255 -7.99 -17.80 -24.25
N PRO A 256 -6.95 -17.98 -25.08
CA PRO A 256 -5.56 -17.72 -24.66
C PRO A 256 -5.30 -16.31 -24.12
N ALA A 257 -6.13 -15.32 -24.49
CA ALA A 257 -5.96 -13.93 -24.09
C ALA A 257 -7.13 -13.37 -23.23
N LEU A 258 -8.23 -14.10 -23.08
CA LEU A 258 -9.44 -13.60 -22.41
C LEU A 258 -10.05 -14.67 -21.49
N LEU A 259 -10.36 -14.26 -20.26
CA LEU A 259 -11.25 -15.00 -19.37
C LEU A 259 -12.58 -14.26 -19.28
N HIS A 260 -13.67 -14.97 -19.52
CA HIS A 260 -15.01 -14.40 -19.45
C HIS A 260 -15.78 -14.94 -18.25
N PHE A 261 -16.22 -14.04 -17.39
CA PHE A 261 -17.12 -14.34 -16.28
C PHE A 261 -18.42 -13.56 -16.45
N THR A 262 -19.54 -14.17 -16.05
CA THR A 262 -20.74 -13.39 -15.78
C THR A 262 -20.57 -12.61 -14.47
N PHE A 263 -21.31 -11.51 -14.32
CA PHE A 263 -21.31 -10.74 -13.07
C PHE A 263 -21.67 -11.61 -11.85
N THR A 264 -22.62 -12.54 -11.99
CA THR A 264 -23.00 -13.46 -10.92
C THR A 264 -21.85 -14.39 -10.54
N GLN A 265 -21.14 -14.98 -11.52
CA GLN A 265 -20.02 -15.89 -11.26
C GLN A 265 -18.85 -15.21 -10.56
N LEU A 266 -18.59 -13.94 -10.87
CA LEU A 266 -17.43 -13.24 -10.31
C LEU A 266 -17.77 -12.49 -9.02
N CYS A 267 -18.84 -11.69 -9.05
CA CYS A 267 -19.16 -10.71 -8.01
C CYS A 267 -20.25 -11.13 -7.03
N GLN A 268 -21.12 -12.09 -7.37
CA GLN A 268 -22.17 -12.59 -6.46
C GLN A 268 -21.84 -13.96 -5.86
N ALA A 269 -20.92 -14.71 -6.47
CA ALA A 269 -20.40 -15.93 -5.90
C ALA A 269 -19.54 -15.62 -4.66
N ALA A 270 -19.28 -16.64 -3.85
CA ALA A 270 -18.32 -16.55 -2.76
C ALA A 270 -16.91 -16.42 -3.35
N THR A 271 -16.49 -15.20 -3.67
CA THR A 271 -15.13 -14.83 -4.04
C THR A 271 -14.50 -13.97 -2.94
N ALA A 272 -13.18 -13.98 -2.84
CA ALA A 272 -12.40 -13.14 -1.95
C ALA A 272 -11.51 -12.19 -2.77
N VAL A 273 -11.03 -11.10 -2.17
CA VAL A 273 -10.08 -10.17 -2.81
C VAL A 273 -8.89 -10.91 -3.44
N MET A 274 -8.45 -11.98 -2.78
CA MET A 274 -7.38 -12.86 -3.23
C MET A 274 -7.63 -13.53 -4.59
N ASP A 275 -8.89 -13.82 -4.91
CA ASP A 275 -9.25 -14.47 -6.16
C ASP A 275 -9.04 -13.51 -7.34
N TYR A 276 -9.44 -12.24 -7.16
CA TYR A 276 -9.28 -11.19 -8.18
C TYR A 276 -7.82 -10.78 -8.44
N LEU A 277 -6.95 -10.89 -7.44
CA LEU A 277 -5.53 -10.58 -7.61
C LEU A 277 -4.76 -11.66 -8.38
N THR A 278 -5.36 -12.84 -8.55
CA THR A 278 -4.74 -13.99 -9.20
C THR A 278 -5.24 -14.18 -10.64
N LEU A 279 -6.49 -13.79 -10.91
CA LEU A 279 -7.10 -13.72 -12.25
C LEU A 279 -6.43 -12.63 -13.10
#